data_AF-A0A2E0D582-F1
#
_entry.id   AF-A0A2E0D582-F1
#
_cell.length_a   1.000
_cell.length_b   1.000
_cell.length_c   1.000
_cell.angle_alpha   90.00
_cell.angle_beta   90.00
_cell.angle_gamma   90.00
#
_symmetry.space_group_name_H-M   'P 1'
#
loop_
_entity.id
_entity.type
_entity.pdbx_description
1 polymer ?
#
loop_
_entity_poly.entity_id
_entity_poly.type
_entity_poly.pdbx_seq_one_letter_code
_entity_poly.pdbx_strand_id
1 'polypeptide(L)'
;MTLEEIIILFARIIGSLLVFKWNFFGAIIAILVDFSDLFMMNLLHLGGVRNYQMFDKIIDLFYLIFFLIVTFKWTKKLRNISIFLFMLRIIGFVLFEIFHNRLILFIFPNVFEFWFLAIAYMKLFKYEITTRKLVVIFTIVLILKLIHEYILHVWKVLDNYRAIDVLNNLLRFLNILD
;
A
#
# COMPACT_ATOMS: atom_id res chain seq x y z
N MET A 1 -14.90 18.62 0.30
CA MET A 1 -14.73 17.25 -0.20
C MET A 1 -15.95 16.89 -1.02
N THR A 2 -15.77 16.24 -2.17
CA THR A 2 -16.90 15.74 -2.96
C THR A 2 -17.48 14.47 -2.32
N LEU A 3 -18.68 14.08 -2.72
CA LEU A 3 -19.36 12.90 -2.17
C LEU A 3 -18.58 11.61 -2.49
N GLU A 4 -17.92 11.57 -3.66
CA GLU A 4 -16.98 10.51 -4.08
C GLU A 4 -15.77 10.39 -3.14
N GLU A 5 -15.12 11.52 -2.83
CA GLU A 5 -13.99 11.55 -1.88
C GLU A 5 -14.42 10.99 -0.51
N ILE A 6 -15.60 11.35 -0.03
CA ILE A 6 -16.11 10.84 1.26
C ILE A 6 -16.34 9.33 1.20
N ILE A 7 -16.94 8.81 0.13
CA ILE A 7 -17.18 7.36 -0.03
C ILE A 7 -15.85 6.60 -0.04
N ILE A 8 -14.86 7.06 -0.81
CA ILE A 8 -13.54 6.43 -0.90
C ILE A 8 -12.83 6.46 0.45
N LEU A 9 -12.88 7.59 1.18
CA LEU A 9 -12.32 7.72 2.52
C LEU A 9 -12.91 6.66 3.47
N PHE A 10 -14.25 6.56 3.52
CA PHE A 10 -14.90 5.60 4.40
C PHE A 10 -14.59 4.15 3.99
N ALA A 11 -14.59 3.85 2.69
CA ALA A 11 -14.23 2.52 2.19
C ALA A 11 -12.81 2.11 2.62
N ARG A 12 -11.83 3.01 2.48
CA ARG A 12 -10.43 2.75 2.86
C ARG A 12 -10.25 2.64 4.36
N ILE A 13 -10.89 3.49 5.16
CA ILE A 13 -10.84 3.39 6.62
C ILE A 13 -11.44 2.05 7.07
N ILE A 14 -12.65 1.71 6.61
CA ILE A 14 -13.34 0.48 7.00
C ILE A 14 -12.56 -0.75 6.56
N GLY A 15 -12.06 -0.76 5.32
CA GLY A 15 -11.21 -1.84 4.78
C GLY A 15 -9.96 -2.05 5.63
N SER A 16 -9.37 -0.96 6.14
CA SER A 16 -8.16 -0.99 6.96
C SER A 16 -8.41 -1.45 8.39
N LEU A 17 -9.61 -1.31 8.94
CA LEU A 17 -9.92 -1.75 10.32
C LEU A 17 -9.78 -3.27 10.52
N LEU A 18 -9.93 -4.05 9.46
CA LEU A 18 -9.80 -5.52 9.51
C LEU A 18 -8.40 -5.96 9.95
N VAL A 19 -7.38 -5.12 9.76
CA VAL A 19 -6.00 -5.39 10.19
C VAL A 19 -5.88 -5.61 11.70
N PHE A 20 -6.75 -5.00 12.50
CA PHE A 20 -6.68 -5.13 13.97
C PHE A 20 -7.11 -6.52 14.47
N LYS A 21 -7.98 -7.21 13.72
CA LYS A 21 -8.48 -8.56 14.05
C LYS A 21 -7.66 -9.64 13.34
N TRP A 22 -7.39 -9.44 12.05
CA TRP A 22 -6.62 -10.37 11.22
C TRP A 22 -5.46 -9.63 10.56
N ASN A 23 -4.31 -9.57 11.24
CA ASN A 23 -3.16 -8.75 10.80
C ASN A 23 -2.77 -8.95 9.32
N PHE A 24 -2.67 -10.21 8.86
CA PHE A 24 -2.25 -10.50 7.48
C PHE A 24 -3.36 -10.27 6.46
N PHE A 25 -4.50 -10.96 6.62
CA PHE A 25 -5.63 -10.85 5.70
C PHE A 25 -6.22 -9.43 5.65
N GLY A 26 -6.30 -8.75 6.80
CA GLY A 26 -6.73 -7.37 6.88
C GLY A 26 -5.78 -6.40 6.17
N ALA A 27 -4.47 -6.65 6.21
CA ALA A 27 -3.51 -5.86 5.43
C ALA A 27 -3.65 -6.10 3.93
N ILE A 28 -3.86 -7.34 3.49
CA ILE A 28 -4.14 -7.63 2.08
C ILE A 28 -5.43 -6.94 1.63
N ILE A 29 -6.49 -7.02 2.42
CA ILE A 29 -7.76 -6.36 2.10
C ILE A 29 -7.58 -4.84 2.02
N ALA A 30 -6.84 -4.23 2.95
CA ALA A 30 -6.56 -2.80 2.90
C ALA A 30 -5.86 -2.38 1.59
N ILE A 31 -4.85 -3.14 1.16
CA ILE A 31 -4.10 -2.89 -0.09
C ILE A 31 -4.98 -3.15 -1.33
N LEU A 32 -5.85 -4.15 -1.29
CA LEU A 32 -6.78 -4.40 -2.40
C LEU A 32 -7.84 -3.29 -2.51
N VAL A 33 -8.32 -2.78 -1.38
CA VAL A 33 -9.25 -1.64 -1.36
C VAL A 33 -8.57 -0.40 -1.91
N ASP A 34 -7.32 -0.14 -1.51
CA ASP A 34 -6.48 0.93 -2.07
C ASP A 34 -6.34 0.83 -3.60
N PHE A 35 -5.99 -0.36 -4.11
CA PHE A 35 -5.91 -0.58 -5.55
C PHE A 35 -7.28 -0.47 -6.26
N SER A 36 -8.37 -0.76 -5.56
CA SER A 36 -9.73 -0.67 -6.10
C SER A 36 -10.17 0.77 -6.39
N ASP A 37 -9.57 1.77 -5.74
CA ASP A 37 -9.85 3.18 -5.98
C ASP A 37 -9.66 3.58 -7.45
N LEU A 38 -8.65 3.00 -8.12
CA LEU A 38 -8.38 3.21 -9.53
C LEU A 38 -9.56 2.75 -10.43
N PHE A 39 -10.30 1.72 -10.00
CA PHE A 39 -11.50 1.26 -10.70
C PHE A 39 -12.71 2.11 -10.31
N MET A 40 -12.85 2.46 -9.03
CA MET A 40 -13.95 3.30 -8.55
C MET A 40 -13.95 4.68 -9.23
N MET A 41 -12.78 5.27 -9.50
CA MET A 41 -12.66 6.54 -10.24
C MET A 41 -13.13 6.48 -11.69
N ASN A 42 -12.98 5.33 -12.34
CA ASN A 42 -13.44 5.16 -13.71
C ASN A 42 -14.95 4.89 -13.80
N LEU A 43 -15.55 4.40 -12.70
CA LEU A 43 -16.95 3.97 -12.65
C LEU A 43 -17.87 4.99 -11.99
N LEU A 44 -17.36 5.87 -11.12
CA LEU A 44 -18.12 6.90 -10.43
C LEU A 44 -18.04 8.23 -11.20
N HIS A 45 -19.21 8.79 -11.53
CA HIS A 45 -19.38 10.07 -12.22
C HIS A 45 -20.31 10.99 -11.42
N LEU A 46 -19.96 11.25 -10.16
CA LEU A 46 -20.75 11.92 -9.12
C LEU A 46 -20.13 13.25 -8.65
N GLY A 47 -19.24 13.87 -9.45
CA GLY A 47 -18.80 15.25 -9.22
C GLY A 47 -17.32 15.52 -9.51
N GLY A 48 -16.52 14.48 -9.74
CA GLY A 48 -15.10 14.59 -10.03
C GLY A 48 -14.27 14.92 -8.78
N VAL A 49 -13.02 14.48 -8.77
CA VAL A 49 -12.10 14.70 -7.64
C VAL A 49 -11.24 15.93 -7.92
N ARG A 50 -11.38 16.98 -7.10
CA ARG A 50 -10.71 18.29 -7.36
C ARG A 50 -9.21 18.23 -7.09
N ASN A 51 -8.79 17.60 -6.00
CA ASN A 51 -7.39 17.48 -5.56
C ASN A 51 -7.05 16.02 -5.17
N TYR A 52 -7.27 15.09 -6.10
CA TYR A 52 -7.10 13.65 -5.84
C TYR A 52 -5.70 13.31 -5.31
N GLN A 53 -4.65 13.85 -5.93
CA GLN A 53 -3.28 13.52 -5.57
C GLN A 53 -2.91 13.87 -4.12
N MET A 54 -3.51 14.93 -3.56
CA MET A 54 -3.29 15.30 -2.16
C MET A 54 -4.19 14.49 -1.22
N PHE A 55 -5.42 14.22 -1.64
CA PHE A 55 -6.38 13.42 -0.90
C PHE A 55 -5.92 11.96 -0.74
N ASP A 56 -5.54 11.31 -1.84
CA ASP A 56 -5.01 9.95 -1.89
C ASP A 56 -3.78 9.79 -0.99
N LYS A 57 -2.84 10.75 -1.07
CA LYS A 57 -1.64 10.82 -0.22
C LYS A 57 -1.94 10.84 1.27
N ILE A 58 -3.00 11.54 1.68
CA ILE A 58 -3.42 11.61 3.09
C ILE A 58 -4.08 10.29 3.52
N ILE A 59 -4.91 9.69 2.67
CA ILE A 59 -5.55 8.40 2.97
C ILE A 59 -4.54 7.27 3.05
N ASP A 60 -3.53 7.29 2.18
CA ASP A 60 -2.38 6.38 2.22
C ASP A 60 -1.74 6.34 3.61
N LEU A 61 -1.64 7.49 4.26
CA LEU A 61 -1.03 7.58 5.57
C LEU A 61 -1.90 6.92 6.65
N PHE A 62 -3.23 6.98 6.54
CA PHE A 62 -4.13 6.41 7.54
C PHE A 62 -4.01 4.89 7.67
N TYR A 63 -3.99 4.15 6.56
CA TYR A 63 -3.85 2.68 6.65
C TYR A 63 -2.46 2.28 7.17
N LEU A 64 -1.41 3.00 6.79
CA LEU A 64 -0.05 2.77 7.30
C LEU A 64 0.03 3.04 8.82
N ILE A 65 -0.69 4.04 9.33
CA ILE A 65 -0.81 4.28 10.77
C ILE A 65 -1.48 3.08 11.45
N PHE A 66 -2.55 2.51 10.88
CA PHE A 66 -3.20 1.34 11.47
C PHE A 66 -2.27 0.13 11.51
N PHE A 67 -1.47 -0.08 10.45
CA PHE A 67 -0.42 -1.11 10.44
C PHE A 67 0.58 -0.86 11.57
N LEU A 68 1.04 0.39 11.74
CA LEU A 68 1.95 0.77 12.81
C LEU A 68 1.35 0.45 14.19
N ILE A 69 0.08 0.80 14.43
CA ILE A 69 -0.63 0.50 15.69
C ILE A 69 -0.60 -1.01 15.98
N VAL A 70 -0.79 -1.87 14.98
CA VAL A 70 -0.71 -3.32 15.14
C VAL A 70 0.70 -3.78 15.55
N THR A 71 1.76 -3.12 15.04
CA THR A 71 3.15 -3.49 15.39
C THR A 71 3.50 -3.27 16.85
N PHE A 72 2.77 -2.43 17.60
CA PHE A 72 2.97 -2.27 19.04
C PHE A 72 2.64 -3.54 19.83
N LYS A 73 1.79 -4.42 19.27
CA LYS A 73 1.49 -5.75 19.84
C LYS A 73 2.62 -6.76 19.60
N TRP A 74 3.65 -6.41 18.82
CA TRP A 74 4.75 -7.30 18.50
C TRP A 74 5.92 -7.13 19.47
N THR A 75 6.92 -8.02 19.35
CA THR A 75 8.14 -7.94 20.18
C THR A 75 8.87 -6.61 19.99
N LYS A 76 9.56 -6.13 21.03
CA LYS A 76 10.28 -4.83 21.01
C LYS A 76 11.18 -4.65 19.77
N LYS A 77 11.90 -5.69 19.34
CA LYS A 77 12.77 -5.65 18.15
C LYS A 77 11.98 -5.35 16.87
N LEU A 78 10.95 -6.14 16.59
CA LEU A 78 10.10 -5.96 15.41
C LEU A 78 9.41 -4.60 15.42
N ARG A 79 8.87 -4.19 16.57
CA ARG A 79 8.24 -2.89 16.75
C ARG A 79 9.19 -1.74 16.42
N ASN A 80 10.43 -1.78 16.92
CA ASN A 80 11.39 -0.70 16.67
C ASN A 80 11.77 -0.60 15.20
N ILE A 81 11.92 -1.74 14.50
CA ILE A 81 12.19 -1.76 13.05
C ILE A 81 10.98 -1.21 12.29
N SER A 82 9.77 -1.62 12.66
CA SER A 82 8.53 -1.11 12.08
C SER A 82 8.40 0.40 12.25
N ILE A 83 8.68 0.94 13.45
CA ILE A 83 8.70 2.38 13.70
C ILE A 83 9.75 3.07 12.82
N PHE A 84 10.97 2.52 12.75
CA PHE A 84 12.03 3.09 11.92
C PHE A 84 11.63 3.18 10.44
N LEU A 85 11.08 2.09 9.88
CA LEU A 85 10.63 2.07 8.48
C LEU A 85 9.45 3.00 8.23
N PHE A 86 8.52 3.10 9.19
CA PHE A 86 7.44 4.06 9.10
C PHE A 86 7.96 5.51 9.11
N MET A 87 8.94 5.83 9.96
CA MET A 87 9.56 7.16 9.99
C MET A 87 10.28 7.48 8.68
N LEU A 88 10.97 6.52 8.06
CA LEU A 88 11.53 6.69 6.72
C LEU A 88 10.46 7.04 5.67
N ARG A 89 9.27 6.40 5.76
CA ARG A 89 8.13 6.73 4.88
C ARG A 89 7.61 8.15 5.11
N ILE A 90 7.50 8.59 6.37
CA ILE A 90 7.11 9.99 6.69
C ILE A 90 8.13 10.98 6.14
N ILE A 91 9.43 10.73 6.32
CA ILE A 91 10.49 11.60 5.79
C ILE A 91 10.39 11.68 4.28
N GLY A 92 10.26 10.54 3.58
CA GLY A 92 10.07 10.51 2.13
C GLY A 92 8.83 11.30 1.68
N PHE A 93 7.73 11.19 2.42
CA PHE A 93 6.50 11.96 2.17
C PHE A 93 6.70 13.47 2.34
N VAL A 94 7.31 13.90 3.45
CA VAL A 94 7.57 15.33 3.73
C VAL A 94 8.52 15.92 2.69
N LEU A 95 9.59 15.20 2.33
CA LEU A 95 10.51 15.63 1.28
C LEU A 95 9.80 15.72 -0.08
N PHE A 96 8.93 14.76 -0.41
CA PHE A 96 8.12 14.83 -1.62
C PHE A 96 7.20 16.06 -1.63
N GLU A 97 6.61 16.42 -0.50
CA GLU A 97 5.73 17.59 -0.40
C GLU A 97 6.50 18.91 -0.55
N ILE A 98 7.76 18.98 -0.10
CA ILE A 98 8.59 20.18 -0.22
C ILE A 98 9.13 20.37 -1.65
N PHE A 99 9.63 19.29 -2.26
CA PHE A 99 10.33 19.37 -3.54
C PHE A 99 9.43 19.03 -4.74
N HIS A 100 8.23 18.50 -4.51
CA HIS A 100 7.26 18.03 -5.52
C HIS A 100 7.85 17.05 -6.56
N ASN A 101 8.96 16.39 -6.24
CA ASN A 101 9.69 15.53 -7.16
C ASN A 101 9.40 14.05 -6.89
N ARG A 102 8.75 13.37 -7.86
CA ARG A 102 8.39 11.95 -7.78
C ARG A 102 9.59 11.03 -7.51
N LEU A 103 10.81 11.42 -7.91
CA LEU A 103 12.03 10.65 -7.64
C LEU A 103 12.31 10.47 -6.15
N ILE A 104 11.82 11.37 -5.29
CA ILE A 104 12.00 11.26 -3.84
C ILE A 104 11.26 10.05 -3.29
N LEU A 105 10.06 9.76 -3.81
CA LEU A 105 9.29 8.58 -3.40
C LEU A 105 9.99 7.29 -3.83
N PHE A 106 10.71 7.31 -4.95
CA PHE A 106 11.54 6.17 -5.39
C PHE A 106 12.77 5.96 -4.49
N ILE A 107 13.44 7.04 -4.06
CA ILE A 107 14.60 6.98 -3.15
C ILE A 107 14.17 6.56 -1.74
N PHE A 108 12.96 6.96 -1.32
CA PHE A 108 12.35 6.61 -0.04
C PHE A 108 11.11 5.73 -0.25
N PRO A 109 11.30 4.50 -0.77
CA PRO A 109 10.18 3.64 -1.10
C PRO A 109 9.46 3.20 0.18
N ASN A 110 8.17 2.89 0.06
CA ASN A 110 7.39 2.38 1.19
C ASN A 110 7.78 0.92 1.54
N VAL A 111 8.95 0.74 2.15
CA VAL A 111 9.42 -0.59 2.63
C VAL A 111 8.59 -1.07 3.82
N PHE A 112 8.00 -0.14 4.57
CA PHE A 112 7.22 -0.44 5.77
C PHE A 112 6.01 -1.33 5.49
N GLU A 113 5.27 -1.08 4.40
CA GLU A 113 4.11 -1.90 4.02
C GLU A 113 4.49 -3.37 3.77
N PHE A 114 5.48 -3.60 2.91
CA PHE A 114 5.94 -4.95 2.57
C PHE A 114 6.55 -5.65 3.80
N TRP A 115 7.26 -4.89 4.64
CA TRP A 115 7.77 -5.39 5.91
C TRP A 115 6.65 -5.84 6.84
N PHE A 116 5.60 -5.03 6.99
CA PHE A 116 4.45 -5.36 7.80
C PHE A 116 3.79 -6.65 7.32
N LEU A 117 3.53 -6.76 6.01
CA LEU A 117 2.95 -7.96 5.39
C LEU A 117 3.80 -9.21 5.64
N ALA A 118 5.11 -9.14 5.44
CA ALA A 118 6.00 -10.28 5.62
C ALA A 118 6.00 -10.78 7.08
N ILE A 119 6.07 -9.88 8.04
CA ILE A 119 6.03 -10.25 9.47
C ILE A 119 4.64 -10.75 9.87
N ALA A 120 3.57 -10.13 9.37
CA ALA A 120 2.20 -10.58 9.61
C ALA A 120 1.96 -11.99 9.05
N TYR A 121 2.50 -12.30 7.86
CA TYR A 121 2.48 -13.62 7.24
C TYR A 121 3.19 -14.66 8.12
N MET A 122 4.42 -14.37 8.57
CA MET A 122 5.15 -15.32 9.42
C MET A 122 4.43 -15.59 10.75
N LYS A 123 3.83 -14.56 11.35
CA LYS A 123 3.05 -14.70 12.57
C LYS A 123 1.77 -15.50 12.36
N LEU A 124 1.14 -15.43 11.18
CA LEU A 124 0.00 -16.26 10.83
C LEU A 124 0.34 -17.75 10.89
N PHE A 125 1.52 -18.12 10.37
CA PHE A 125 2.02 -19.50 10.39
C PHE A 125 2.80 -19.87 11.66
N LYS A 126 2.82 -18.99 12.68
CA LYS A 126 3.54 -19.18 13.96
C LYS A 126 5.03 -19.53 13.79
N TYR A 127 5.68 -19.05 12.74
CA TYR A 127 7.10 -19.28 12.54
C TYR A 127 7.94 -18.59 13.62
N GLU A 128 8.97 -19.28 14.12
CA GLU A 128 9.96 -18.66 14.99
C GLU A 128 10.84 -17.68 14.22
N ILE A 129 10.77 -16.41 14.63
CA ILE A 129 11.51 -15.31 14.01
C ILE A 129 12.88 -15.17 14.69
N THR A 130 13.88 -15.86 14.14
CA THR A 130 15.29 -15.67 14.51
C THR A 130 15.87 -14.41 13.86
N THR A 131 16.92 -13.82 14.45
CA THR A 131 17.61 -12.62 13.91
C THR A 131 18.15 -12.81 12.50
N ARG A 132 18.71 -13.99 12.16
CA ARG A 132 19.19 -14.28 10.80
C ARG A 132 18.06 -14.26 9.76
N LYS A 133 16.93 -14.92 10.07
CA LYS A 133 15.73 -14.91 9.20
C LYS A 133 15.21 -13.49 9.01
N LEU A 134 15.21 -12.70 10.07
CA LEU A 134 14.77 -11.31 10.04
C LEU A 134 15.58 -10.46 9.05
N VAL A 135 16.90 -10.59 9.03
CA VAL A 135 17.77 -9.91 8.05
C VAL A 135 17.43 -10.35 6.63
N VAL A 136 17.29 -11.66 6.40
CA VAL A 136 16.92 -12.20 5.08
C VAL A 136 15.59 -11.64 4.61
N ILE A 137 14.57 -11.62 5.48
CA ILE A 137 13.24 -11.07 5.15
C ILE A 137 13.35 -9.59 4.82
N PHE A 138 14.09 -8.83 5.63
CA PHE A 138 14.30 -7.42 5.38
C PHE A 138 14.93 -7.17 4.01
N THR A 139 15.96 -7.93 3.66
CA THR A 139 16.63 -7.86 2.36
C THR A 139 15.67 -8.22 1.22
N ILE A 140 14.91 -9.31 1.35
CA ILE A 140 13.93 -9.73 0.33
C ILE A 140 12.86 -8.66 0.14
N VAL A 141 12.28 -8.16 1.23
CA VAL A 141 11.26 -7.09 1.23
C VAL A 141 11.79 -5.84 0.55
N LEU A 142 13.02 -5.43 0.85
CA LEU A 142 13.64 -4.25 0.26
C LEU A 142 13.85 -4.43 -1.25
N ILE A 143 14.37 -5.58 -1.69
CA ILE A 143 14.56 -5.88 -3.11
C ILE A 143 13.21 -5.90 -3.85
N LEU A 144 12.22 -6.61 -3.31
CA LEU A 144 10.88 -6.68 -3.91
C LEU A 144 10.27 -5.28 -4.05
N LYS A 145 10.41 -4.44 -3.03
CA LYS A 145 9.89 -3.08 -3.07
C LYS A 145 10.62 -2.21 -4.10
N LEU A 146 11.94 -2.30 -4.20
CA LEU A 146 12.71 -1.56 -5.21
C LEU A 146 12.33 -1.97 -6.64
N ILE A 147 12.13 -3.26 -6.89
CA ILE A 147 11.65 -3.77 -8.19
C ILE A 147 10.26 -3.19 -8.48
N HIS A 148 9.34 -3.25 -7.51
CA HIS A 148 8.00 -2.72 -7.66
C HIS A 148 7.99 -1.21 -8.00
N GLU A 149 8.78 -0.42 -7.26
CA GLU A 149 8.93 1.03 -7.51
C GLU A 149 9.60 1.33 -8.85
N TYR A 150 10.57 0.51 -9.26
CA TYR A 150 11.19 0.62 -10.58
C TYR A 150 10.18 0.36 -11.70
N ILE A 151 9.34 -0.67 -11.58
CA ILE A 151 8.28 -0.97 -12.56
C ILE A 151 7.28 0.19 -12.66
N LEU A 152 6.84 0.74 -11.52
CA LEU A 152 5.90 1.85 -11.48
C LEU A 152 6.47 3.12 -12.12
N HIS A 153 7.73 3.47 -11.84
CA HIS A 153 8.31 4.74 -12.26
C HIS A 153 9.02 4.70 -13.62
N VAL A 154 9.77 3.64 -13.92
CA VAL A 154 10.56 3.54 -15.16
C VAL A 154 9.72 3.00 -16.31
N TRP A 155 8.88 2.02 -16.02
CA TRP A 155 8.10 1.34 -17.05
C TRP A 155 6.80 2.08 -17.37
N LYS A 156 6.32 3.00 -16.50
CA LYS A 156 5.07 3.77 -16.71
C LYS A 156 3.90 2.89 -17.17
N VAL A 157 3.90 1.61 -16.81
CA VAL A 157 2.94 0.62 -17.35
C VAL A 157 1.52 1.02 -17.03
N LEU A 158 1.30 1.62 -15.87
CA LEU A 158 0.00 2.13 -15.46
C LEU A 158 -0.40 3.47 -16.10
N ASP A 159 0.50 4.21 -16.74
CA ASP A 159 0.12 5.41 -17.50
C ASP A 159 -0.53 5.04 -18.85
N ASN A 160 -0.17 3.89 -19.44
CA ASN A 160 -0.70 3.44 -20.74
C ASN A 160 -1.77 2.35 -20.65
N TYR A 161 -1.85 1.61 -19.54
CA TYR A 161 -2.92 0.63 -19.32
C TYR A 161 -3.97 1.24 -18.40
N ARG A 162 -5.11 1.65 -18.95
CA ARG A 162 -6.30 1.84 -18.12
C ARG A 162 -6.58 0.51 -17.44
N ALA A 163 -6.85 0.51 -16.14
CA ALA A 163 -7.15 -0.73 -15.41
C ALA A 163 -8.31 -1.52 -16.07
N ILE A 164 -9.17 -0.83 -16.84
CA ILE A 164 -10.20 -1.37 -17.73
C ILE A 164 -9.61 -2.24 -18.85
N ASP A 165 -8.49 -1.86 -19.47
CA ASP A 165 -7.85 -2.66 -20.52
C ASP A 165 -7.21 -3.93 -19.97
N VAL A 166 -6.67 -3.87 -18.75
CA VAL A 166 -6.17 -5.05 -18.05
C VAL A 166 -7.33 -5.93 -17.64
N LEU A 167 -8.42 -5.39 -17.09
CA LEU A 167 -9.62 -6.16 -16.73
C LEU A 167 -10.30 -6.75 -17.98
N ASN A 168 -10.41 -6.00 -19.08
CA ASN A 168 -10.95 -6.48 -20.36
C ASN A 168 -10.06 -7.56 -20.97
N ASN A 169 -8.74 -7.43 -20.88
CA ASN A 169 -7.81 -8.47 -21.32
C ASN A 169 -7.87 -9.69 -20.41
N LEU A 170 -7.99 -9.50 -19.09
CA LEU A 170 -8.12 -10.59 -18.13
C LEU A 170 -9.46 -11.31 -18.30
N LEU A 171 -10.56 -10.58 -18.52
CA LEU A 171 -11.88 -11.10 -18.84
C LEU A 171 -11.86 -11.85 -20.19
N ARG A 172 -11.27 -11.26 -21.24
CA ARG A 172 -11.02 -11.96 -22.52
C ARG A 172 -10.20 -13.23 -22.35
N PHE A 173 -9.21 -13.21 -21.45
CA PHE A 173 -8.33 -14.34 -21.21
C PHE A 173 -8.97 -15.40 -20.31
N LEU A 174 -9.82 -15.01 -19.37
CA LEU A 174 -10.40 -15.89 -18.36
C LEU A 174 -11.75 -16.48 -18.76
N ASN A 175 -12.59 -15.85 -19.58
CA ASN A 175 -13.80 -16.47 -20.12
C ASN A 175 -14.73 -15.56 -20.96
N ILE A 176 -15.49 -16.18 -21.88
CA ILE A 176 -16.91 -15.84 -22.13
C ILE A 176 -17.16 -14.51 -22.86
N LEU A 177 -16.90 -14.50 -24.17
CA LEU A 177 -17.60 -13.69 -25.19
C LEU A 177 -17.31 -14.38 -26.52
N ASP A 178 -17.99 -15.52 -26.74
CA ASP A 178 -18.52 -15.80 -28.08
C ASP A 178 -19.77 -14.92 -28.27
#